data_AF-A0A1I7MN76-F1
#
_entry.id   AF-A0A1I7MN76-F1
#
_cell.length_a   1.000
_cell.length_b   1.000
_cell.length_c   1.000
_cell.angle_alpha   90.00
_cell.angle_beta   90.00
_cell.angle_gamma   90.00
#
_symmetry.space_group_name_H-M   'P 1'
#
loop_
_entity.id
_entity.type
_entity.pdbx_description
1 polymer ?
#
loop_
_entity_poly.entity_id
_entity_poly.type
_entity_poly.pdbx_seq_one_letter_code
_entity_poly.pdbx_strand_id
1 'polypeptide(L)'
;MSESTSRRFPLIGTIAFLALAALLLTLAVLSALKDIRTVESAGQVISVQDGQTVVVNFNGNEETVRLAGIMAPVLAGEGEEPGPEQCLAQESVDQLRAVLEPGDSVRLEFPDQRTGPHGTLLAQVHHAGQIVNVQQVEQGLAVPVREQPLAELGESVRAAQAEARSAKKGLYSAGYECTLPGQVLPTVQELEELESVQPGTSAAASEEIAELAALLERGTAAQKMIAAVPDEGSTLSSLAWAADKEGLQERLGTTLSQAQARMVSLENTQESLLAAEQRQREEEARRAEEARQAEIARQREIARQQEIARQQEIARQQEAARQRAAEEQRRQEEARRRDQASASASPSPSPSASASPSESPSESPSPSPSATESSASPSPSPTESSSPSPSPSPDEDEDEDE
;
A
#
# COMPACT_ATOMS: atom_id res chain seq x y z
N MET A 1 94.42 82.68 9.10
CA MET A 1 93.26 83.46 9.59
C MET A 1 92.03 82.76 9.02
N SER A 2 91.29 82.03 9.86
CA SER A 2 90.10 81.28 9.44
C SER A 2 88.86 82.15 9.64
N GLU A 3 88.15 82.45 8.55
CA GLU A 3 86.80 83.00 8.58
C GLU A 3 85.79 81.86 8.69
N SER A 4 84.97 81.90 9.76
CA SER A 4 83.88 80.96 10.02
C SER A 4 82.57 81.57 9.51
N THR A 5 81.95 80.91 8.53
CA THR A 5 80.68 81.33 7.94
C THR A 5 79.50 80.75 8.72
N SER A 6 78.88 81.53 9.61
CA SER A 6 77.64 81.13 10.29
C SER A 6 76.43 81.15 9.33
N ARG A 7 76.01 79.97 8.86
CA ARG A 7 74.72 79.78 8.20
C ARG A 7 73.59 79.83 9.24
N ARG A 8 72.75 80.86 9.18
CA ARG A 8 71.48 80.93 9.92
C ARG A 8 70.47 80.02 9.24
N PHE A 9 70.17 78.87 9.84
CA PHE A 9 69.08 78.00 9.38
C PHE A 9 67.73 78.70 9.64
N PRO A 10 66.78 78.65 8.68
CA PRO A 10 65.48 79.31 8.83
C PRO A 10 64.64 78.55 9.85
N LEU A 11 64.55 79.09 11.07
CA LEU A 11 63.78 78.56 12.20
C LEU A 11 62.33 78.20 11.86
N ILE A 12 61.75 78.90 10.88
CA ILE A 12 60.37 78.69 10.39
C ILE A 12 60.25 77.34 9.65
N GLY A 13 61.26 76.94 8.89
CA GLY A 13 61.26 75.67 8.15
C GLY A 13 61.33 74.47 9.09
N THR A 14 62.09 74.58 10.19
CA THR A 14 62.16 73.53 11.21
C THR A 14 60.85 73.40 12.00
N ILE A 15 60.19 74.52 12.31
CA ILE A 15 58.89 74.49 13.00
C ILE A 15 57.82 73.87 12.11
N ALA A 16 57.75 74.25 10.82
CA ALA A 16 56.80 73.67 9.87
C ALA A 16 57.03 72.17 9.66
N PHE A 17 58.28 71.73 9.58
CA PHE A 17 58.63 70.31 9.45
C PHE A 17 58.23 69.50 10.68
N LEU A 18 58.50 70.02 11.89
CA LEU A 18 58.11 69.36 13.14
C LEU A 18 56.58 69.29 13.31
N ALA A 19 55.86 70.34 12.92
CA ALA A 19 54.40 70.34 12.94
C ALA A 19 53.81 69.30 11.98
N LEU A 20 54.36 69.20 10.76
CA LEU A 20 53.92 68.21 9.77
C LEU A 20 54.26 66.78 10.21
N ALA A 21 55.46 66.56 10.77
CA ALA A 21 55.87 65.26 11.29
C ALA A 21 54.97 64.81 12.46
N ALA A 22 54.64 65.72 13.38
CA ALA A 22 53.71 65.44 14.48
C ALA A 22 52.30 65.11 13.96
N LEU A 23 51.81 65.86 12.97
CA LEU A 23 50.51 65.59 12.35
C LEU A 23 50.48 64.19 11.68
N LEU A 24 51.49 63.85 10.88
CA LEU A 24 51.59 62.53 10.24
C LEU A 24 51.70 61.39 11.26
N LEU A 25 52.43 61.60 12.36
CA LEU A 25 52.52 60.62 13.44
C LEU A 25 51.18 60.44 14.15
N THR A 26 50.43 61.52 14.41
CA THR A 26 49.09 61.42 14.98
C THR A 26 48.12 60.70 14.05
N LEU A 27 48.16 60.97 12.74
CA LEU A 27 47.35 60.27 11.75
C LEU A 27 47.70 58.78 11.66
N ALA A 28 48.98 58.43 11.69
CA ALA A 28 49.42 57.03 11.71
C ALA A 28 48.95 56.28 12.97
N VAL A 29 49.03 56.93 14.14
CA VAL A 29 48.53 56.37 15.40
C VAL A 29 47.00 56.24 15.37
N LEU A 30 46.28 57.24 14.85
CA LEU A 30 44.82 57.18 14.67
C LEU A 30 44.39 56.07 13.71
N SER A 31 45.15 55.83 12.64
CA SER A 31 44.91 54.70 11.72
C SER A 31 45.18 53.35 12.40
N ALA A 32 46.30 53.20 13.10
CA ALA A 32 46.62 51.97 13.83
C ALA A 32 45.61 51.67 14.95
N LEU A 33 45.10 52.70 15.63
CA LEU A 33 44.04 52.55 16.65
C LEU A 33 42.66 52.24 16.04
N LYS A 34 42.43 52.57 14.77
CA LYS A 34 41.20 52.22 14.05
C LYS A 34 41.16 50.72 13.75
N ASP A 35 42.31 50.12 13.42
CA ASP A 35 42.44 48.67 13.16
C ASP A 35 42.43 47.82 14.45
N ILE A 36 42.77 48.39 15.61
CA ILE A 36 42.78 47.67 16.91
C ILE A 36 41.39 47.59 17.56
N ARG A 37 40.40 48.37 17.11
CA ARG A 37 39.07 48.45 17.75
C ARG A 37 37.94 47.71 17.06
N THR A 38 38.23 46.97 15.98
CA THR A 38 37.41 45.83 15.61
C THR A 38 38.02 44.60 16.27
N VAL A 39 37.88 44.50 17.59
CA VAL A 39 37.74 43.16 18.17
C VAL A 39 36.42 42.65 17.60
N GLU A 40 36.47 42.12 16.38
CA GLU A 40 35.45 41.19 15.94
C GLU A 40 35.30 40.20 17.09
N SER A 41 34.07 39.99 17.53
CA SER A 41 33.72 38.98 18.51
C SER A 41 33.97 37.58 17.93
N ALA A 42 35.20 37.29 17.56
CA ALA A 42 35.62 36.08 16.90
C ALA A 42 35.78 34.98 17.95
N GLY A 43 35.17 33.83 17.68
CA GLY A 43 35.34 32.62 18.45
C GLY A 43 35.77 31.46 17.55
N GLN A 44 36.23 30.37 18.16
CA GLN A 44 36.46 29.10 17.48
C GLN A 44 35.48 28.05 17.98
N VAL A 45 34.81 27.34 17.08
CA VAL A 45 33.89 26.26 17.45
C VAL A 45 34.66 25.12 18.11
N ILE A 46 34.18 24.68 19.27
CA ILE A 46 34.70 23.50 19.98
C ILE A 46 33.79 22.30 19.68
N SER A 47 32.48 22.48 19.82
CA SER A 47 31.48 21.43 19.59
C SER A 47 30.08 22.00 19.38
N VAL A 48 29.21 21.19 18.77
CA VAL A 48 27.76 21.43 18.66
C VAL A 48 27.02 20.54 19.65
N GLN A 49 26.27 21.15 20.57
CA GLN A 49 25.52 20.44 21.61
C GLN A 49 24.14 19.98 21.12
N ASP A 50 23.38 20.91 20.51
CA ASP A 50 22.05 20.68 19.94
C ASP A 50 21.83 21.60 18.73
N GLY A 51 20.64 21.55 18.11
CA GLY A 51 20.31 22.30 16.89
C GLY A 51 20.29 23.84 17.02
N GLN A 52 20.58 24.38 18.20
CA GLN A 52 20.65 25.82 18.46
C GLN A 52 21.78 26.20 19.43
N THR A 53 22.62 25.27 19.87
CA THR A 53 23.60 25.50 20.93
C THR A 53 24.97 24.96 20.54
N VAL A 54 25.98 25.83 20.60
CA VAL A 54 27.37 25.53 20.27
C VAL A 54 28.29 25.95 21.41
N VAL A 55 29.38 25.21 21.62
CA VAL A 55 30.46 25.62 22.52
C VAL A 55 31.55 26.27 21.67
N VAL A 56 32.00 27.45 22.07
CA VAL A 56 33.05 28.18 21.38
C VAL A 56 34.16 28.59 22.35
N ASN A 57 35.40 28.58 21.87
CA ASN A 57 36.48 29.30 22.51
C ASN A 57 36.35 30.78 22.16
N PHE A 58 35.92 31.60 23.12
CA PHE A 58 35.74 33.03 22.97
C PHE A 58 36.64 33.77 23.98
N ASN A 59 37.60 34.54 23.47
CA ASN A 59 38.60 35.26 24.28
C ASN A 59 39.39 34.35 25.26
N GLY A 60 39.64 33.09 24.89
CA GLY A 60 40.38 32.13 25.70
C GLY A 60 39.54 31.38 26.73
N ASN A 61 38.23 31.62 26.79
CA ASN A 61 37.29 30.89 27.64
C ASN A 61 36.37 30.02 26.80
N GLU A 62 35.99 28.86 27.33
CA GLU A 62 34.91 28.06 26.75
C GLU A 62 33.57 28.67 27.12
N GLU A 63 32.82 29.12 26.13
CA GLU A 63 31.51 29.75 26.29
C GLU A 63 30.45 28.92 25.55
N THR A 64 29.32 28.67 26.22
CA THR A 64 28.15 28.04 25.59
C THR A 64 27.30 29.12 24.95
N VAL A 65 27.25 29.11 23.62
CA VAL A 65 26.51 30.08 22.80
C VAL A 65 25.25 29.43 22.25
N ARG A 66 24.10 30.05 22.55
CA ARG A 66 22.81 29.70 21.95
C ARG A 66 22.48 30.68 20.82
N LEU A 67 22.01 30.16 19.70
CA LEU A 67 21.60 30.93 18.54
C LEU A 67 20.42 31.84 18.92
N ALA A 68 20.65 33.15 18.92
CA ALA A 68 19.65 34.15 19.24
C ALA A 68 18.49 34.16 18.21
N GLY A 69 17.30 34.53 18.67
CA GLY A 69 16.13 34.76 17.81
C GLY A 69 15.46 33.50 17.27
N ILE A 70 15.97 32.30 17.59
CA ILE A 70 15.43 31.04 17.09
C ILE A 70 15.24 30.01 18.22
N MET A 71 14.40 29.01 17.94
CA MET A 71 14.18 27.84 18.77
C MET A 71 14.26 26.59 17.88
N ALA A 72 15.21 25.71 18.18
CA ALA A 72 15.30 24.39 17.55
C ALA A 72 14.65 23.31 18.43
N PRO A 73 14.19 22.19 17.84
CA PRO A 73 13.77 21.02 18.61
C PRO A 73 14.97 20.48 19.40
N VAL A 74 14.70 20.02 20.61
CA VAL A 74 15.72 19.44 21.50
C VAL A 74 15.50 17.94 21.62
N LEU A 75 16.57 17.18 21.80
CA LEU A 75 16.49 15.74 21.97
C LEU A 75 15.65 15.39 23.21
N ALA A 76 14.84 14.35 23.10
CA ALA A 76 14.10 13.82 24.25
C ALA A 76 15.08 13.29 25.31
N GLY A 77 14.68 13.40 26.59
CA GLY A 77 15.44 12.84 27.69
C GLY A 77 15.49 11.30 27.64
N GLU A 78 16.43 10.70 28.38
CA GLU A 78 16.51 9.24 28.49
C GLU A 78 15.20 8.65 29.04
N GLY A 79 14.56 7.77 28.27
CA GLY A 79 13.29 7.14 28.63
C GLY A 79 12.04 7.99 28.38
N GLU A 80 12.18 9.17 27.77
CA GLU A 80 11.05 9.99 27.34
C GLU A 80 10.67 9.66 25.89
N GLU A 81 9.37 9.49 25.62
CA GLU A 81 8.89 9.35 24.24
C GLU A 81 8.93 10.71 23.55
N PRO A 82 9.56 10.83 22.36
CA PRO A 82 9.64 12.10 21.66
C PRO A 82 8.25 12.57 21.22
N GLY A 83 7.89 13.76 21.67
CA GLY A 83 6.65 14.42 21.28
C GLY A 83 6.86 15.42 20.14
N PRO A 84 5.83 16.22 19.82
CA PRO A 84 5.89 17.20 18.75
C PRO A 84 6.95 18.30 18.96
N GLU A 85 7.34 18.56 20.21
CA GLU A 85 8.39 19.53 20.56
C GLU A 85 9.82 19.03 20.25
N GLN A 86 9.99 17.70 20.15
CA GLN A 86 11.27 17.04 19.89
C GLN A 86 11.38 16.54 18.43
N CYS A 87 10.33 16.68 17.64
CA CYS A 87 10.34 16.26 16.24
C CYS A 87 11.47 16.96 15.46
N LEU A 88 12.26 16.19 14.72
CA LEU A 88 13.45 16.63 13.98
C LEU A 88 14.60 17.19 14.83
N ALA A 89 14.67 16.85 16.12
CA ALA A 89 15.78 17.29 16.97
C ALA A 89 17.13 16.80 16.46
N GLN A 90 17.25 15.53 16.06
CA GLN A 90 18.50 14.95 15.60
C GLN A 90 18.95 15.59 14.28
N GLU A 91 18.03 15.74 13.33
CA GLU A 91 18.23 16.40 12.05
C GLU A 91 18.66 17.85 12.22
N SER A 92 18.09 18.56 13.21
CA SER A 92 18.50 19.92 13.55
C SER A 92 19.94 19.99 14.08
N VAL A 93 20.35 19.02 14.91
CA VAL A 93 21.74 18.92 15.39
C VAL A 93 22.71 18.62 14.24
N ASP A 94 22.34 17.67 13.38
CA ASP A 94 23.22 17.21 12.30
C ASP A 94 23.38 18.27 11.20
N GLN A 95 22.33 19.06 10.94
CA GLN A 95 22.48 20.26 10.11
C GLN A 95 23.52 21.18 10.72
N LEU A 96 23.36 21.55 12.00
CA LEU A 96 24.22 22.57 12.60
C LEU A 96 25.68 22.11 12.64
N ARG A 97 25.92 20.80 12.83
CA ARG A 97 27.26 20.19 12.71
C ARG A 97 27.82 20.25 11.29
N ALA A 98 26.97 20.11 10.27
CA ALA A 98 27.40 20.23 8.88
C ALA A 98 27.74 21.68 8.50
N VAL A 99 27.22 22.68 9.22
CA VAL A 99 27.54 24.10 9.03
C VAL A 99 28.71 24.57 9.89
N LEU A 100 28.89 23.99 11.08
CA LEU A 100 29.89 24.38 12.06
C LEU A 100 30.71 23.17 12.53
N GLU A 101 31.89 22.99 11.95
CA GLU A 101 32.84 21.97 12.35
C GLU A 101 33.74 22.45 13.50
N PRO A 102 34.22 21.54 14.37
CA PRO A 102 35.22 21.88 15.37
C PRO A 102 36.47 22.53 14.75
N GLY A 103 36.86 23.69 15.27
CA GLY A 103 37.96 24.51 14.76
C GLY A 103 37.52 25.67 13.87
N ASP A 104 36.26 25.70 13.43
CA ASP A 104 35.75 26.78 12.58
C ASP A 104 35.79 28.13 13.28
N SER A 105 36.22 29.15 12.55
CA SER A 105 36.16 30.54 13.01
C SER A 105 34.75 31.09 12.80
N VAL A 106 34.17 31.61 13.87
CA VAL A 106 32.84 32.24 13.88
C VAL A 106 32.92 33.66 14.40
N ARG A 107 31.99 34.50 13.97
CA ARG A 107 31.82 35.86 14.48
C ARG A 107 30.48 35.95 15.22
N LEU A 108 30.53 36.46 16.44
CA LEU A 108 29.39 36.54 17.35
C LEU A 108 28.86 37.97 17.44
N GLU A 109 27.67 38.22 16.93
CA GLU A 109 26.98 39.49 17.15
C GLU A 109 25.95 39.32 18.27
N PHE A 110 26.06 40.18 19.30
CA PHE A 110 25.28 40.02 20.52
C PHE A 110 24.09 40.97 20.56
N PRO A 111 22.87 40.49 20.91
CA PRO A 111 21.74 41.36 21.24
C PRO A 111 21.99 42.18 22.51
N ASP A 112 21.11 43.16 22.75
CA ASP A 112 21.12 43.95 23.99
C ASP A 112 21.08 43.05 25.23
N GLN A 113 20.22 42.03 25.21
CA GLN A 113 20.18 40.98 26.23
C GLN A 113 21.06 39.80 25.83
N ARG A 114 22.30 39.80 26.35
CA ARG A 114 23.31 38.78 26.01
C ARG A 114 23.14 37.45 26.71
N THR A 115 22.45 37.41 27.85
CA THR A 115 22.34 36.19 28.66
C THR A 115 21.03 35.49 28.36
N GLY A 116 21.13 34.25 27.88
CA GLY A 116 20.03 33.34 27.64
C GLY A 116 19.73 32.42 28.82
N PRO A 117 18.84 31.43 28.62
CA PRO A 117 18.55 30.41 29.62
C PRO A 117 19.82 29.70 30.11
N HIS A 118 19.83 29.31 31.38
CA HIS A 118 20.93 28.57 32.01
C HIS A 118 22.31 29.25 31.90
N GLY A 119 22.35 30.58 31.73
CA GLY A 119 23.60 31.33 31.64
C GLY A 119 24.30 31.27 30.28
N THR A 120 23.64 30.73 29.25
CA THR A 120 24.16 30.74 27.87
C THR A 120 24.35 32.16 27.36
N LEU A 121 25.28 32.33 26.42
CA LEU A 121 25.39 33.57 25.65
C LEU A 121 24.46 33.49 24.44
N LEU A 122 23.62 34.50 24.24
CA LEU A 122 22.80 34.64 23.04
C LEU A 122 23.61 35.36 21.96
N ALA A 123 23.72 34.79 20.77
CA ALA A 123 24.39 35.44 19.65
C ALA A 123 23.74 35.15 18.29
N GLN A 124 23.82 36.13 17.40
CA GLN A 124 23.79 35.92 15.96
C GLN A 124 25.17 35.41 15.54
N VAL A 125 25.23 34.18 15.04
CA VAL A 125 26.47 33.51 14.68
C VAL A 125 26.68 33.63 13.18
N HIS A 126 27.82 34.18 12.78
CA HIS A 126 28.24 34.20 11.39
C HIS A 126 29.37 33.21 11.13
N HIS A 127 29.23 32.44 10.07
CA HIS A 127 30.26 31.53 9.57
C HIS A 127 30.28 31.58 8.04
N ALA A 128 31.46 31.59 7.43
CA ALA A 128 31.65 31.64 5.97
C ALA A 128 30.81 32.71 5.24
N GLY A 129 30.58 33.87 5.86
CA GLY A 129 29.80 34.98 5.27
C GLY A 129 28.28 34.79 5.32
N GLN A 130 27.79 33.78 6.05
CA GLN A 130 26.37 33.49 6.23
C GLN A 130 25.96 33.65 7.70
N ILE A 131 24.66 33.82 7.95
CA ILE A 131 24.09 33.84 9.30
C ILE A 131 23.55 32.44 9.62
N VAL A 132 24.20 31.73 10.55
CA VAL A 132 23.88 30.34 10.89
C VAL A 132 22.46 30.22 11.47
N ASN A 133 22.03 31.21 12.27
CA ASN A 133 20.68 31.28 12.82
C ASN A 133 19.61 31.26 11.72
N VAL A 134 19.85 31.96 10.61
CA VAL A 134 18.93 32.04 9.48
C VAL A 134 18.91 30.70 8.73
N GLN A 135 20.08 30.10 8.49
CA GLN A 135 20.17 28.80 7.80
C GLN A 135 19.37 27.70 8.49
N GLN A 136 19.42 27.61 9.84
CA GLN A 136 18.63 26.62 10.58
C GLN A 136 17.13 26.78 10.34
N VAL A 137 16.65 28.02 10.22
CA VAL A 137 15.23 28.31 9.93
C VAL A 137 14.91 28.06 8.46
N GLU A 138 15.80 28.37 7.52
CA GLU A 138 15.63 28.11 6.08
C GLU A 138 15.50 26.61 5.77
N GLN A 139 16.16 25.76 6.55
CA GLN A 139 16.00 24.29 6.47
C GLN A 139 14.73 23.79 7.16
N GLY A 140 13.99 24.66 7.84
CA GLY A 140 12.80 24.29 8.63
C GLY A 140 13.15 23.50 9.90
N LEU A 141 14.38 23.63 10.41
CA LEU A 141 14.89 22.90 11.58
C LEU A 141 14.98 23.78 12.84
N ALA A 142 14.51 25.03 12.74
CA ALA A 142 14.28 25.94 13.84
C ALA A 142 13.15 26.92 13.50
N VAL A 143 12.57 27.54 14.52
CA VAL A 143 11.49 28.54 14.38
C VAL A 143 11.88 29.87 15.02
N PRO A 144 11.46 31.02 14.48
CA PRO A 144 11.71 32.33 15.09
C PRO A 144 11.06 32.48 16.47
N VAL A 145 11.81 33.02 17.43
CA VAL A 145 11.31 33.42 18.77
C VAL A 145 10.99 34.91 18.73
N ARG A 146 9.72 35.26 18.95
CA ARG A 146 9.22 36.64 18.75
C ARG A 146 9.74 37.63 19.79
N GLU A 147 10.04 37.14 20.98
CA GLU A 147 10.39 37.95 22.15
C GLU A 147 11.87 38.33 22.20
N GLN A 148 12.73 37.76 21.34
CA GLN A 148 14.17 38.03 21.35
C GLN A 148 14.55 39.18 20.41
N PRO A 149 15.14 40.27 20.93
CA PRO A 149 15.42 41.46 20.14
C PRO A 149 16.76 41.35 19.40
N LEU A 150 16.69 41.13 18.08
CA LEU A 150 17.70 41.62 17.14
C LEU A 150 16.96 42.07 15.87
N ALA A 151 16.95 43.38 15.58
CA ALA A 151 16.01 43.95 14.60
C ALA A 151 16.15 43.30 13.21
N GLU A 152 17.34 43.34 12.62
CA GLU A 152 17.59 42.78 11.27
C GLU A 152 17.51 41.25 11.23
N LEU A 153 17.96 40.56 12.29
CA LEU A 153 17.85 39.11 12.38
C LEU A 153 16.38 38.68 12.38
N GLY A 154 15.54 39.38 13.16
CA GLY A 154 14.13 39.04 13.34
C GLY A 154 13.37 39.03 12.01
N GLU A 155 13.64 40.00 11.14
CA GLU A 155 13.07 40.02 9.78
C GLU A 155 13.60 38.85 8.94
N SER A 156 14.92 38.61 9.00
CA SER A 156 15.58 37.55 8.24
C SER A 156 15.06 36.15 8.62
N VAL A 157 14.94 35.84 9.91
CA VAL A 157 14.44 34.53 10.36
C VAL A 157 12.95 34.34 10.06
N ARG A 158 12.13 35.41 10.11
CA ARG A 158 10.71 35.31 9.70
C ARG A 158 10.57 35.06 8.20
N ALA A 159 11.38 35.72 7.38
CA ALA A 159 11.42 35.48 5.95
C ALA A 159 11.86 34.04 5.64
N ALA A 160 12.92 33.56 6.30
CA ALA A 160 13.38 32.18 6.20
C ALA A 160 12.30 31.16 6.61
N GLN A 161 11.54 31.44 7.67
CA GLN A 161 10.45 30.56 8.11
C GLN A 161 9.34 30.49 7.06
N ALA A 162 8.97 31.64 6.48
CA ALA A 162 7.97 31.69 5.42
C ALA A 162 8.44 30.90 4.18
N GLU A 163 9.73 30.98 3.83
CA GLU A 163 10.32 30.18 2.76
C GLU A 163 10.26 28.68 3.10
N ALA A 164 10.72 28.27 4.28
CA ALA A 164 10.72 26.88 4.71
C ALA A 164 9.30 26.27 4.71
N ARG A 165 8.31 27.05 5.15
CA ARG A 165 6.88 26.67 5.06
C ARG A 165 6.43 26.48 3.62
N SER A 166 6.67 27.45 2.75
CA SER A 166 6.28 27.38 1.33
C SER A 166 6.95 26.22 0.59
N ALA A 167 8.20 25.93 0.93
CA ALA A 167 9.01 24.85 0.38
C ALA A 167 8.79 23.50 1.08
N LYS A 168 7.95 23.45 2.12
CA LYS A 168 7.65 22.23 2.91
C LYS A 168 8.90 21.51 3.43
N LYS A 169 9.85 22.28 3.98
CA LYS A 169 11.11 21.78 4.54
C LYS A 169 10.98 21.49 6.05
N GLY A 170 11.79 20.56 6.54
CA GLY A 170 11.90 20.25 7.97
C GLY A 170 10.54 20.06 8.64
N LEU A 171 10.27 20.86 9.68
CA LEU A 171 9.03 20.84 10.47
C LEU A 171 7.75 21.05 9.64
N TYR A 172 7.87 21.54 8.41
CA TYR A 172 6.75 21.81 7.49
C TYR A 172 6.58 20.73 6.41
N SER A 173 7.43 19.70 6.41
CA SER A 173 7.38 18.63 5.42
C SER A 173 6.32 17.60 5.75
N ALA A 174 5.67 17.02 4.75
CA ALA A 174 4.87 15.80 4.93
C ALA A 174 5.74 14.53 4.94
N GLY A 175 7.04 14.64 4.65
CA GLY A 175 7.95 13.49 4.53
C GLY A 175 8.47 12.94 5.86
N TYR A 176 8.14 13.58 6.98
CA TYR A 176 8.57 13.15 8.31
C TYR A 176 7.34 12.89 9.18
N GLU A 177 7.14 11.64 9.61
CA GLU A 177 5.96 11.22 10.36
C GLU A 177 5.78 11.99 11.68
N CYS A 178 6.85 12.43 12.33
CA CYS A 178 6.72 13.17 13.60
C CYS A 178 6.16 14.60 13.42
N THR A 179 6.16 15.14 12.20
CA THR A 179 5.72 16.52 11.94
C THR A 179 4.20 16.59 11.84
N LEU A 180 3.63 17.77 12.13
CA LEU A 180 2.18 17.94 11.98
C LEU A 180 1.69 17.68 10.54
N PRO A 181 2.34 18.18 9.47
CA PRO A 181 1.94 17.83 8.11
C PRO A 181 2.13 16.35 7.78
N GLY A 182 3.17 15.69 8.30
CA GLY A 182 3.42 14.26 8.10
C GLY A 182 2.37 13.35 8.74
N GLN A 183 1.77 13.76 9.86
CA GLN A 183 0.64 13.02 10.47
C GLN A 183 -0.69 13.21 9.74
N VAL A 184 -0.88 14.39 9.14
CA VAL A 184 -2.20 14.81 8.63
C VAL A 184 -2.35 14.54 7.13
N LEU A 185 -1.39 14.99 6.33
CA LEU A 185 -1.53 15.04 4.88
C LEU A 185 -1.59 13.66 4.20
N PRO A 186 -0.82 12.64 4.62
CA PRO A 186 -0.96 11.29 4.06
C PRO A 186 -2.36 10.72 4.28
N THR A 187 -2.90 10.85 5.50
CA THR A 187 -4.26 10.39 5.82
C THR A 187 -5.31 11.09 4.95
N VAL A 188 -5.17 12.41 4.75
CA VAL A 188 -6.08 13.15 3.86
C VAL A 188 -6.00 12.64 2.43
N GLN A 189 -4.80 12.43 1.90
CA GLN A 189 -4.60 11.94 0.55
C GLN A 189 -5.18 10.53 0.36
N GLU A 190 -4.90 9.60 1.28
CA GLU A 190 -5.42 8.23 1.22
C GLU A 190 -6.96 8.20 1.29
N LEU A 191 -7.57 9.04 2.13
CA LEU A 191 -9.03 9.18 2.21
C LEU A 191 -9.62 9.75 0.91
N GLU A 192 -8.98 10.74 0.29
CA GLU A 192 -9.39 11.31 -1.00
C GLU A 192 -9.29 10.26 -2.14
N GLU A 193 -8.28 9.38 -2.12
CA GLU A 193 -8.08 8.34 -3.14
C GLU A 193 -9.16 7.24 -3.07
N LEU A 194 -9.56 6.81 -1.86
CA LEU A 194 -10.59 5.79 -1.66
C LEU A 194 -12.01 6.22 -2.05
N GLU A 195 -12.28 7.51 -2.20
CA GLU A 195 -13.59 7.99 -2.67
C GLU A 195 -13.93 7.49 -4.09
N SER A 196 -12.92 7.14 -4.89
CA SER A 196 -13.05 6.92 -6.33
C SER A 196 -13.38 5.48 -6.77
N VAL A 197 -13.28 4.50 -5.88
CA VAL A 197 -13.49 3.08 -6.21
C VAL A 197 -14.93 2.68 -5.90
N GLN A 198 -15.54 1.77 -6.68
CA GLN A 198 -16.86 1.23 -6.35
C GLN A 198 -16.83 -0.30 -6.39
N PRO A 199 -17.17 -0.98 -5.28
CA PRO A 199 -17.05 -2.43 -5.21
C PRO A 199 -18.12 -3.12 -6.06
N GLY A 200 -17.69 -4.13 -6.82
CA GLY A 200 -18.58 -4.96 -7.65
C GLY A 200 -19.09 -6.23 -6.95
N THR A 201 -18.55 -6.58 -5.78
CA THR A 201 -18.92 -7.77 -5.01
C THR A 201 -19.03 -7.44 -3.52
N SER A 202 -19.76 -8.25 -2.77
CA SER A 202 -19.88 -8.09 -1.32
C SER A 202 -18.54 -8.19 -0.59
N ALA A 203 -17.64 -9.05 -1.07
CA ALA A 203 -16.30 -9.23 -0.53
C ALA A 203 -15.42 -7.99 -0.77
N ALA A 204 -15.41 -7.45 -1.98
CA ALA A 204 -14.68 -6.21 -2.28
C ALA A 204 -15.20 -5.03 -1.45
N ALA A 205 -16.51 -4.93 -1.24
CA ALA A 205 -17.09 -3.90 -0.37
C ALA A 205 -16.62 -4.05 1.08
N SER A 206 -16.50 -5.29 1.58
CA SER A 206 -16.02 -5.55 2.93
C SER A 206 -14.57 -5.15 3.16
N GLU A 207 -13.72 -5.31 2.15
CA GLU A 207 -12.31 -4.93 2.18
C GLU A 207 -12.16 -3.40 2.20
N GLU A 208 -12.87 -2.69 1.32
CA GLU A 208 -12.93 -1.22 1.32
C GLU A 208 -13.45 -0.65 2.66
N ILE A 209 -14.47 -1.29 3.26
CA ILE A 209 -14.97 -0.89 4.59
C ILE A 209 -13.87 -1.01 5.65
N ALA A 210 -13.12 -2.11 5.65
CA ALA A 210 -12.06 -2.33 6.63
C ALA A 210 -10.92 -1.30 6.47
N GLU A 211 -10.52 -1.01 5.24
CA GLU A 211 -9.50 -0.01 4.92
C GLU A 211 -9.95 1.41 5.34
N LEU A 212 -11.16 1.79 4.96
CA LEU A 212 -11.73 3.09 5.31
C LEU A 212 -11.90 3.25 6.82
N ALA A 213 -12.24 2.18 7.54
CA ALA A 213 -12.33 2.21 9.00
C ALA A 213 -10.97 2.51 9.66
N ALA A 214 -9.89 1.86 9.20
CA ALA A 214 -8.54 2.12 9.69
C ALA A 214 -8.09 3.56 9.39
N LEU A 215 -8.46 4.10 8.24
CA LEU A 215 -8.17 5.50 7.88
C LEU A 215 -8.96 6.51 8.71
N LEU A 216 -10.23 6.24 9.02
CA LEU A 216 -11.02 7.09 9.91
C LEU A 216 -10.43 7.13 11.33
N GLU A 217 -9.87 6.02 11.82
CA GLU A 217 -9.16 5.97 13.10
C GLU A 217 -7.88 6.85 13.06
N ARG A 218 -7.03 6.66 12.04
CA ARG A 218 -5.84 7.50 11.82
C ARG A 218 -6.20 8.97 11.72
N GLY A 219 -7.24 9.32 10.96
CA GLY A 219 -7.68 10.70 10.81
C GLY A 219 -8.23 11.29 12.10
N THR A 220 -8.89 10.50 12.94
CA THR A 220 -9.32 10.93 14.28
C THR A 220 -8.12 11.18 15.20
N ALA A 221 -7.08 10.36 15.13
CA ALA A 221 -5.83 10.59 15.87
C ALA A 221 -5.12 11.87 15.39
N ALA A 222 -5.02 12.07 14.07
CA ALA A 222 -4.47 13.28 13.48
C ALA A 222 -5.27 14.54 13.90
N GLN A 223 -6.60 14.46 13.97
CA GLN A 223 -7.44 15.57 14.44
C GLN A 223 -7.12 15.96 15.89
N LYS A 224 -6.88 14.98 16.78
CA LYS A 224 -6.46 15.24 18.17
C LYS A 224 -5.08 15.89 18.23
N MET A 225 -4.15 15.44 17.39
CA MET A 225 -2.81 16.03 17.30
C MET A 225 -2.86 17.49 16.87
N ILE A 226 -3.64 17.83 15.83
CA ILE A 226 -3.82 19.22 15.41
C ILE A 226 -4.46 20.05 16.54
N ALA A 227 -5.46 19.50 17.24
CA ALA A 227 -6.12 20.21 18.34
C ALA A 227 -5.19 20.49 19.53
N ALA A 228 -4.17 19.64 19.75
CA ALA A 228 -3.19 19.80 20.81
C ALA A 228 -2.17 20.93 20.55
N VAL A 229 -2.03 21.41 19.32
CA VAL A 229 -1.16 22.55 18.98
C VAL A 229 -1.74 23.82 19.59
N PRO A 230 -1.00 24.57 20.43
CA PRO A 230 -1.47 25.84 20.98
C PRO A 230 -1.65 26.90 19.89
N ASP A 231 -2.73 27.69 19.95
CA ASP A 231 -2.99 28.77 18.98
C ASP A 231 -2.00 29.93 19.13
N GLU A 232 -1.53 30.15 20.37
CA GLU A 232 -0.53 31.14 20.73
C GLU A 232 0.43 30.53 21.76
N GLY A 233 1.62 31.10 21.86
CA GLY A 233 2.61 30.65 22.83
C GLY A 233 4.03 30.79 22.33
N SER A 234 4.95 30.34 23.18
CA SER A 234 6.39 30.31 22.95
C SER A 234 6.96 28.90 22.85
N THR A 235 6.12 27.87 22.70
CA THR A 235 6.58 26.50 22.44
C THR A 235 6.97 26.34 20.98
N LEU A 236 7.74 25.28 20.68
CA LEU A 236 8.16 25.04 19.31
C LEU A 236 6.95 24.73 18.44
N SER A 237 6.01 23.90 18.91
CA SER A 237 4.80 23.55 18.15
C SER A 237 3.90 24.76 17.85
N SER A 238 3.72 25.68 18.81
CA SER A 238 2.91 26.89 18.58
C SER A 238 3.58 27.83 17.59
N LEU A 239 4.89 28.01 17.69
CA LEU A 239 5.65 28.87 16.77
C LEU A 239 5.78 28.24 15.37
N ALA A 240 5.85 26.92 15.29
CA ALA A 240 5.92 26.17 14.04
C ALA A 240 4.56 26.15 13.33
N TRP A 241 3.49 25.69 13.98
CA TRP A 241 2.30 25.19 13.28
C TRP A 241 1.00 25.93 13.61
N ALA A 242 0.96 26.87 14.57
CA ALA A 242 -0.29 27.54 14.93
C ALA A 242 -0.97 28.24 13.73
N ALA A 243 -0.18 28.79 12.80
CA ALA A 243 -0.69 29.45 11.60
C ALA A 243 -1.35 28.48 10.59
N ASP A 244 -0.92 27.20 10.58
CA ASP A 244 -1.41 26.19 9.65
C ASP A 244 -2.55 25.36 10.26
N LYS A 245 -2.74 25.46 11.57
CA LYS A 245 -3.70 24.67 12.37
C LYS A 245 -5.12 24.72 11.79
N GLU A 246 -5.67 25.92 11.61
CA GLU A 246 -7.06 26.09 11.15
C GLU A 246 -7.28 25.45 9.77
N GLY A 247 -6.37 25.69 8.81
CA GLY A 247 -6.45 25.11 7.48
C GLY A 247 -6.33 23.59 7.48
N LEU A 248 -5.46 23.02 8.33
CA LEU A 248 -5.34 21.58 8.49
C LEU A 248 -6.58 20.97 9.15
N GLN A 249 -7.15 21.62 10.16
CA GLN A 249 -8.39 21.17 10.82
C GLN A 249 -9.57 21.16 9.86
N GLU A 250 -9.75 22.23 9.08
CA GLU A 250 -10.82 22.34 8.09
C GLU A 250 -10.69 21.27 7.01
N ARG A 251 -9.48 21.10 6.45
CA ARG A 251 -9.23 20.11 5.40
C ARG A 251 -9.46 18.69 5.89
N LEU A 252 -8.86 18.31 7.02
CA LEU A 252 -9.05 16.97 7.60
C LEU A 252 -10.49 16.74 8.03
N GLY A 253 -11.15 17.72 8.65
CA GLY A 253 -12.54 17.62 9.07
C GLY A 253 -13.52 17.41 7.91
N THR A 254 -13.31 18.12 6.80
CA THR A 254 -14.09 17.93 5.57
C THR A 254 -13.90 16.52 5.02
N THR A 255 -12.64 16.08 4.91
CA THR A 255 -12.28 14.75 4.38
C THR A 255 -12.85 13.62 5.24
N LEU A 256 -12.75 13.74 6.57
CA LEU A 256 -13.34 12.79 7.51
C LEU A 256 -14.86 12.71 7.39
N SER A 257 -15.53 13.85 7.19
CA SER A 257 -16.98 13.88 7.02
C SER A 257 -17.41 13.18 5.73
N GLN A 258 -16.68 13.38 4.64
CA GLN A 258 -16.88 12.68 3.36
C GLN A 258 -16.64 11.18 3.51
N ALA A 259 -15.55 10.79 4.17
CA ALA A 259 -15.21 9.40 4.45
C ALA A 259 -16.28 8.70 5.31
N GLN A 260 -16.85 9.37 6.32
CA GLN A 260 -17.95 8.83 7.11
C GLN A 260 -19.23 8.63 6.28
N ALA A 261 -19.56 9.58 5.40
CA ALA A 261 -20.70 9.42 4.49
C ALA A 261 -20.46 8.25 3.51
N ARG A 262 -19.23 8.10 3.02
CA ARG A 262 -18.81 6.98 2.16
C ARG A 262 -18.91 5.64 2.89
N MET A 263 -18.50 5.56 4.16
CA MET A 263 -18.64 4.36 4.98
C MET A 263 -20.08 3.85 4.99
N VAL A 264 -21.04 4.72 5.30
CA VAL A 264 -22.46 4.38 5.29
C VAL A 264 -22.93 3.93 3.90
N SER A 265 -22.46 4.59 2.84
CA SER A 265 -22.77 4.18 1.46
C SER A 265 -22.22 2.79 1.12
N LEU A 266 -21.03 2.46 1.61
CA LEU A 266 -20.40 1.16 1.38
C LEU A 266 -21.10 0.04 2.12
N GLU A 267 -21.48 0.25 3.38
CA GLU A 267 -22.26 -0.73 4.15
C GLU A 267 -23.58 -1.07 3.46
N ASN A 268 -24.32 -0.04 2.99
CA ASN A 268 -25.55 -0.24 2.21
C ASN A 268 -25.28 -0.99 0.89
N THR A 269 -24.17 -0.66 0.22
CA THR A 269 -23.77 -1.33 -1.03
C THR A 269 -23.47 -2.80 -0.77
N GLN A 270 -22.69 -3.10 0.26
CA GLN A 270 -22.35 -4.45 0.68
C GLN A 270 -23.61 -5.28 0.96
N GLU A 271 -24.56 -4.75 1.73
CA GLU A 271 -25.82 -5.42 2.02
C GLU A 271 -26.61 -5.71 0.73
N SER A 272 -26.70 -4.73 -0.18
CA SER A 272 -27.40 -4.90 -1.45
C SER A 272 -26.76 -5.96 -2.35
N LEU A 273 -25.42 -6.04 -2.38
CA LEU A 273 -24.65 -7.03 -3.13
C LEU A 273 -24.80 -8.42 -2.54
N LEU A 274 -24.72 -8.56 -1.21
CA LEU A 274 -24.98 -9.83 -0.52
C LEU A 274 -26.38 -10.37 -0.84
N ALA A 275 -27.39 -9.50 -0.80
CA ALA A 275 -28.75 -9.88 -1.14
C ALA A 275 -28.90 -10.28 -2.61
N ALA A 276 -28.19 -9.62 -3.53
CA ALA A 276 -28.18 -9.97 -4.95
C ALA A 276 -27.50 -11.33 -5.21
N GLU A 277 -26.35 -11.56 -4.58
CA GLU A 277 -25.60 -12.83 -4.65
C GLU A 277 -26.44 -13.99 -4.08
N GLN A 278 -27.15 -13.78 -2.98
CA GLN A 278 -28.08 -14.79 -2.42
C GLN A 278 -29.22 -15.11 -3.39
N ARG A 279 -29.87 -14.10 -3.97
CA ARG A 279 -30.95 -14.31 -4.95
C ARG A 279 -30.45 -15.11 -6.16
N GLN A 280 -29.25 -14.82 -6.66
CA GLN A 280 -28.65 -15.59 -7.76
C GLN A 280 -28.44 -17.06 -7.38
N ARG A 281 -27.89 -17.33 -6.19
CA ARG A 281 -27.69 -18.71 -5.69
C ARG A 281 -29.01 -19.45 -5.51
N GLU A 282 -30.05 -18.79 -5.00
CA GLU A 282 -31.39 -19.38 -4.86
C GLU A 282 -32.02 -19.69 -6.22
N GLU A 283 -31.89 -18.80 -7.20
CA GLU A 283 -32.38 -19.04 -8.56
C GLU A 283 -31.64 -20.18 -9.25
N GLU A 284 -30.32 -20.26 -9.10
CA GLU A 284 -29.51 -21.36 -9.61
C GLU A 284 -29.91 -22.68 -8.95
N ALA A 285 -30.11 -22.70 -7.64
CA ALA A 285 -30.58 -23.88 -6.91
C ALA A 285 -31.97 -24.31 -7.38
N ARG A 286 -32.88 -23.36 -7.61
CA ARG A 286 -34.22 -23.65 -8.17
C ARG A 286 -34.13 -24.23 -9.58
N ARG A 287 -33.33 -23.64 -10.47
CA ARG A 287 -33.13 -24.14 -11.84
C ARG A 287 -32.48 -25.52 -11.84
N ALA A 288 -31.53 -25.76 -10.94
CA ALA A 288 -30.92 -27.07 -10.76
C ALA A 288 -31.94 -28.11 -10.29
N GLU A 289 -32.80 -27.77 -9.34
CA GLU A 289 -33.87 -28.67 -8.89
C GLU A 289 -34.89 -28.97 -9.98
N GLU A 290 -35.36 -27.95 -10.71
CA GLU A 290 -36.24 -28.12 -11.86
C GLU A 290 -35.61 -29.02 -12.94
N ALA A 291 -34.31 -28.85 -13.21
CA ALA A 291 -33.57 -29.70 -14.13
C ALA A 291 -33.47 -31.16 -13.63
N ARG A 292 -33.23 -31.37 -12.33
CA ARG A 292 -33.25 -32.71 -11.70
C ARG A 292 -34.62 -33.38 -11.84
N GLN A 293 -35.70 -32.65 -11.55
CA GLN A 293 -37.07 -33.16 -11.68
C GLN A 293 -37.44 -33.47 -13.13
N ALA A 294 -37.04 -32.62 -14.08
CA ALA A 294 -37.24 -32.86 -15.50
C ALA A 294 -36.50 -34.12 -15.98
N GLU A 295 -35.28 -34.34 -15.50
CA GLU A 295 -34.50 -35.55 -15.81
C GLU A 295 -35.16 -36.81 -15.23
N ILE A 296 -35.60 -36.78 -13.97
CA ILE A 296 -36.37 -37.88 -13.36
C ILE A 296 -37.65 -38.16 -14.16
N ALA A 297 -38.38 -37.13 -14.58
CA ALA A 297 -39.59 -37.27 -15.37
C ALA A 297 -39.31 -37.92 -16.74
N ARG A 298 -38.22 -37.51 -17.41
CA ARG A 298 -37.75 -38.13 -18.67
C ARG A 298 -37.42 -39.61 -18.47
N GLN A 299 -36.68 -39.95 -17.41
CA GLN A 299 -36.35 -41.34 -17.10
C GLN A 299 -37.59 -42.18 -16.83
N ARG A 300 -38.58 -41.64 -16.11
CA ARG A 300 -39.88 -42.31 -15.88
C ARG A 300 -40.67 -42.51 -17.18
N GLU A 301 -40.61 -41.57 -18.11
CA GLU A 301 -41.27 -41.71 -19.41
C GLU A 301 -40.58 -42.77 -20.26
N ILE A 302 -39.25 -42.76 -20.32
CA ILE A 302 -38.46 -43.81 -21.00
C ILE A 302 -38.78 -45.19 -20.40
N ALA A 303 -38.81 -45.31 -19.08
CA ALA A 303 -39.15 -46.56 -18.40
C ALA A 303 -40.58 -47.02 -18.74
N ARG A 304 -41.56 -46.09 -18.80
CA ARG A 304 -42.94 -46.40 -19.24
C ARG A 304 -42.99 -46.88 -20.68
N GLN A 305 -42.26 -46.25 -21.59
CA GLN A 305 -42.19 -46.68 -22.99
C GLN A 305 -41.53 -48.05 -23.13
N GLN A 306 -40.48 -48.33 -22.36
CA GLN A 306 -39.86 -49.65 -22.32
C GLN A 306 -40.82 -50.72 -21.81
N GLU A 307 -41.63 -50.42 -20.78
CA GLU A 307 -42.63 -51.36 -20.26
C GLU A 307 -43.75 -51.62 -21.28
N ILE A 308 -44.26 -50.58 -21.95
CA ILE A 308 -45.23 -50.74 -23.05
C ILE A 308 -44.64 -51.60 -24.17
N ALA A 309 -43.40 -51.35 -24.58
CA ALA A 309 -42.72 -52.13 -25.60
C ALA A 309 -42.56 -53.61 -25.19
N ARG A 310 -42.23 -53.88 -23.91
CA ARG A 310 -42.19 -55.24 -23.36
C ARG A 310 -43.55 -55.93 -23.40
N GLN A 311 -44.63 -55.24 -23.02
CA GLN A 311 -45.97 -55.81 -23.07
C GLN A 311 -46.43 -56.10 -24.50
N GLN A 312 -46.12 -55.21 -25.44
CA GLN A 312 -46.40 -55.45 -26.87
C GLN A 312 -45.64 -56.68 -27.38
N GLU A 313 -44.38 -56.86 -26.99
CA GLU A 313 -43.60 -58.03 -27.38
C GLU A 313 -44.16 -59.32 -26.78
N ILE A 314 -44.55 -59.32 -25.50
CA ILE A 314 -45.25 -60.45 -24.87
C ILE A 314 -46.55 -60.76 -25.61
N ALA A 315 -47.34 -59.76 -25.96
CA ALA A 315 -48.60 -59.94 -26.70
C ALA A 315 -48.35 -60.55 -28.09
N ARG A 316 -47.33 -60.08 -28.83
CA ARG A 316 -46.92 -60.68 -30.11
C ARG A 316 -46.51 -62.14 -29.96
N GLN A 317 -45.75 -62.47 -28.92
CA GLN A 317 -45.34 -63.85 -28.65
C GLN A 317 -46.55 -64.74 -28.33
N GLN A 318 -47.51 -64.24 -27.56
CA GLN A 318 -48.76 -64.96 -27.28
C GLN A 318 -49.59 -65.17 -28.55
N GLU A 319 -49.70 -64.16 -29.41
CA GLU A 319 -50.41 -64.29 -30.68
C GLU A 319 -49.72 -65.28 -31.62
N ALA A 320 -48.39 -65.21 -31.76
CA ALA A 320 -47.61 -66.17 -32.53
C ALA A 320 -47.77 -67.61 -31.97
N ALA A 321 -47.80 -67.77 -30.65
CA ALA A 321 -48.07 -69.07 -30.02
C ALA A 321 -49.48 -69.58 -30.32
N ARG A 322 -50.50 -68.71 -30.29
CA ARG A 322 -51.88 -69.06 -30.68
C ARG A 322 -51.97 -69.47 -32.15
N GLN A 323 -51.29 -68.76 -33.05
CA GLN A 323 -51.24 -69.09 -34.47
C GLN A 323 -50.59 -70.46 -34.70
N ARG A 324 -49.45 -70.73 -34.03
CA ARG A 324 -48.79 -72.05 -34.08
C ARG A 324 -49.71 -73.17 -33.57
N ALA A 325 -50.38 -72.95 -32.44
CA ALA A 325 -51.33 -73.92 -31.90
C ALA A 325 -52.52 -74.18 -32.84
N ALA A 326 -53.07 -73.12 -33.47
CA ALA A 326 -54.15 -73.25 -34.45
C ALA A 326 -53.68 -73.96 -35.74
N GLU A 327 -52.46 -73.69 -36.22
CA GLU A 327 -51.87 -74.40 -37.35
C GLU A 327 -51.63 -75.87 -37.02
N GLU A 328 -51.15 -76.17 -35.81
CA GLU A 328 -50.96 -77.54 -35.34
C GLU A 328 -52.29 -78.29 -35.22
N GLN A 329 -53.34 -77.66 -34.68
CA GLN A 329 -54.69 -78.22 -34.68
C GLN A 329 -55.19 -78.50 -36.10
N ARG A 330 -55.01 -77.56 -37.03
CA ARG A 330 -55.34 -77.78 -38.44
C ARG A 330 -54.58 -78.97 -39.03
N ARG A 331 -53.28 -79.09 -38.78
CA ARG A 331 -52.47 -80.23 -39.25
C ARG A 331 -52.96 -81.55 -38.64
N GLN A 332 -53.32 -81.56 -37.36
CA GLN A 332 -53.89 -82.73 -36.70
C GLN A 332 -55.26 -83.11 -37.27
N GLU A 333 -56.12 -82.12 -37.56
CA GLU A 333 -57.43 -82.37 -38.15
C GLU A 333 -57.32 -82.83 -39.62
N GLU A 334 -56.40 -82.26 -40.39
CA GLU A 334 -56.09 -82.68 -41.75
C GLU A 334 -55.49 -84.10 -41.77
N ALA A 335 -54.61 -84.43 -40.82
CA ALA A 335 -54.11 -85.80 -40.61
C ALA A 335 -55.27 -86.76 -40.25
N ARG A 336 -56.16 -86.40 -39.32
CA ARG A 336 -57.36 -87.20 -39.00
C ARG A 336 -58.26 -87.42 -40.21
N ARG A 337 -58.47 -86.40 -41.05
CA ARG A 337 -59.22 -86.52 -42.32
C ARG A 337 -58.51 -87.46 -43.30
N ARG A 338 -57.18 -87.37 -43.40
CA ARG A 338 -56.36 -88.23 -44.25
C ARG A 338 -56.35 -89.68 -43.78
N ASP A 339 -56.36 -89.91 -42.46
CA ASP A 339 -56.47 -91.22 -41.84
C ASP A 339 -57.89 -91.81 -42.05
N GLN A 340 -58.95 -91.00 -41.93
CA GLN A 340 -60.32 -91.42 -42.30
C GLN A 340 -60.46 -91.74 -43.80
N ALA A 341 -59.82 -90.98 -44.67
CA ALA A 341 -59.77 -91.24 -46.10
C ALA A 341 -58.94 -92.49 -46.45
N SER A 342 -57.89 -92.79 -45.67
CA SER A 342 -57.08 -94.01 -45.84
C SER A 342 -57.76 -95.24 -45.24
N ALA A 343 -58.59 -95.09 -44.20
CA ALA A 343 -59.42 -96.18 -43.65
C ALA A 343 -60.58 -96.61 -44.57
N SER A 344 -60.89 -95.83 -45.62
CA SER A 344 -61.91 -96.15 -46.63
C SER A 344 -61.34 -96.66 -47.96
N ALA A 345 -60.02 -96.88 -48.05
CA ALA A 345 -59.37 -97.46 -49.22
C ALA A 345 -58.56 -98.71 -48.84
N SER A 346 -59.12 -99.89 -49.11
CA SER A 346 -58.38 -101.16 -49.18
C SER A 346 -58.05 -101.53 -50.65
N PRO A 347 -56.99 -102.32 -50.93
CA PRO A 347 -56.28 -102.27 -52.22
C PRO A 347 -56.38 -103.53 -53.13
N SER A 348 -56.06 -103.30 -54.43
CA SER A 348 -55.44 -104.19 -55.47
C SER A 348 -56.28 -105.23 -56.27
N PRO A 349 -55.86 -105.73 -57.48
CA PRO A 349 -54.49 -105.78 -58.06
C PRO A 349 -54.28 -105.46 -59.59
N SER A 350 -52.98 -105.46 -59.96
CA SER A 350 -52.19 -105.24 -61.22
C SER A 350 -52.51 -106.11 -62.48
N PRO A 351 -52.01 -105.82 -63.73
CA PRO A 351 -50.61 -106.09 -64.18
C PRO A 351 -49.96 -105.25 -65.34
N SER A 352 -48.61 -105.34 -65.44
CA SER A 352 -47.62 -105.30 -66.58
C SER A 352 -47.79 -104.31 -67.78
N ALA A 353 -46.78 -103.68 -68.41
CA ALA A 353 -45.34 -103.99 -68.61
C ALA A 353 -44.51 -102.79 -69.16
N SER A 354 -43.17 -102.93 -69.08
CA SER A 354 -42.09 -102.51 -70.01
C SER A 354 -41.39 -101.12 -69.98
N ALA A 355 -40.07 -101.23 -69.74
CA ALA A 355 -38.91 -100.64 -70.44
C ALA A 355 -38.08 -99.49 -69.79
N SER A 356 -36.77 -99.75 -69.75
CA SER A 356 -35.57 -98.98 -69.30
C SER A 356 -35.05 -97.99 -70.39
N PRO A 357 -33.87 -97.30 -70.28
CA PRO A 357 -32.96 -97.01 -69.14
C PRO A 357 -32.34 -95.56 -69.10
N SER A 358 -31.45 -95.32 -68.12
CA SER A 358 -30.29 -94.36 -68.05
C SER A 358 -30.57 -92.84 -67.91
N GLU A 359 -29.83 -92.00 -67.15
CA GLU A 359 -28.44 -92.04 -66.64
C GLU A 359 -28.23 -90.97 -65.51
N SER A 360 -27.23 -91.20 -64.64
CA SER A 360 -26.52 -90.24 -63.74
C SER A 360 -25.46 -89.43 -64.55
N PRO A 361 -24.59 -88.49 -64.03
CA PRO A 361 -24.17 -88.26 -62.63
C PRO A 361 -23.87 -86.78 -62.19
N SER A 362 -23.54 -86.62 -60.89
CA SER A 362 -22.49 -85.75 -60.26
C SER A 362 -22.52 -84.21 -60.47
N GLU A 363 -22.07 -83.33 -59.56
CA GLU A 363 -21.02 -83.42 -58.54
C GLU A 363 -21.11 -82.25 -57.53
N SER A 364 -20.56 -82.45 -56.33
CA SER A 364 -20.22 -81.45 -55.29
C SER A 364 -18.87 -80.77 -55.64
N PRO A 365 -18.45 -79.61 -55.07
CA PRO A 365 -18.07 -79.54 -53.64
C PRO A 365 -18.17 -78.17 -52.89
N SER A 366 -18.08 -78.28 -51.56
CA SER A 366 -17.72 -77.31 -50.48
C SER A 366 -16.39 -76.53 -50.73
N PRO A 367 -15.96 -75.49 -49.94
CA PRO A 367 -16.02 -75.43 -48.45
C PRO A 367 -16.08 -74.04 -47.72
N SER A 368 -16.26 -74.09 -46.39
CA SER A 368 -16.01 -72.99 -45.42
C SER A 368 -14.51 -72.75 -45.14
N PRO A 369 -14.14 -71.63 -44.46
CA PRO A 369 -13.70 -71.78 -43.05
C PRO A 369 -14.01 -70.60 -42.06
N SER A 370 -14.04 -70.96 -40.76
CA SER A 370 -13.52 -70.34 -39.51
C SER A 370 -13.73 -68.84 -39.15
N ALA A 371 -14.29 -68.51 -37.96
CA ALA A 371 -13.67 -68.16 -36.63
C ALA A 371 -13.16 -66.70 -36.55
N THR A 372 -13.24 -65.88 -35.49
CA THR A 372 -13.20 -66.06 -34.02
C THR A 372 -13.62 -64.75 -33.28
N GLU A 373 -14.00 -64.87 -31.99
CA GLU A 373 -13.91 -63.92 -30.83
C GLU A 373 -14.75 -62.60 -30.79
N SER A 374 -15.63 -62.40 -29.78
CA SER A 374 -15.41 -61.91 -28.38
C SER A 374 -15.11 -60.39 -28.36
N SER A 375 -15.82 -59.48 -27.66
CA SER A 375 -16.19 -59.45 -26.24
C SER A 375 -17.19 -58.28 -25.97
N ALA A 376 -18.19 -58.49 -25.12
CA ALA A 376 -18.46 -57.81 -23.83
C ALA A 376 -19.31 -56.51 -23.82
N SER A 377 -20.45 -56.59 -23.14
CA SER A 377 -21.06 -55.49 -22.35
C SER A 377 -20.18 -55.21 -21.10
N PRO A 378 -20.34 -54.08 -20.35
CA PRO A 378 -21.53 -53.89 -19.51
C PRO A 378 -22.06 -52.44 -19.33
N SER A 379 -23.30 -52.42 -18.83
CA SER A 379 -24.05 -51.44 -18.03
C SER A 379 -23.44 -50.09 -17.63
N PRO A 380 -24.30 -49.04 -17.54
CA PRO A 380 -24.23 -48.05 -16.49
C PRO A 380 -25.23 -48.37 -15.37
N SER A 381 -24.79 -48.29 -14.12
CA SER A 381 -25.68 -48.07 -12.98
C SER A 381 -24.92 -47.22 -11.95
N PRO A 382 -25.54 -46.16 -11.41
CA PRO A 382 -24.96 -45.36 -10.34
C PRO A 382 -25.41 -45.93 -8.99
N THR A 383 -24.58 -45.79 -7.96
CA THR A 383 -25.06 -45.79 -6.57
C THR A 383 -24.17 -44.92 -5.70
N GLU A 384 -24.84 -44.25 -4.77
CA GLU A 384 -24.40 -43.13 -3.95
C GLU A 384 -23.41 -43.44 -2.80
N SER A 385 -22.70 -42.37 -2.43
CA SER A 385 -22.35 -41.87 -1.09
C SER A 385 -21.31 -42.59 -0.22
N SER A 386 -20.27 -41.85 0.20
CA SER A 386 -19.92 -41.52 1.61
C SER A 386 -18.54 -40.83 1.73
N SER A 387 -18.46 -39.70 2.47
CA SER A 387 -17.24 -39.14 3.12
C SER A 387 -17.08 -39.75 4.54
N PRO A 388 -16.10 -39.42 5.44
CA PRO A 388 -14.91 -38.53 5.38
C PRO A 388 -13.57 -39.04 6.03
N SER A 389 -12.44 -38.32 5.78
CA SER A 389 -11.21 -37.99 6.63
C SER A 389 -10.37 -39.07 7.37
N PRO A 390 -9.16 -38.79 7.97
CA PRO A 390 -7.99 -37.94 7.60
C PRO A 390 -6.59 -38.61 7.86
N SER A 391 -5.48 -37.84 7.69
CA SER A 391 -4.13 -37.90 8.36
C SER A 391 -2.90 -38.31 7.48
N PRO A 392 -1.62 -38.10 7.90
CA PRO A 392 -0.79 -36.92 7.59
C PRO A 392 0.62 -37.23 6.98
N SER A 393 1.35 -36.16 6.62
CA SER A 393 2.82 -35.85 6.52
C SER A 393 3.88 -36.95 6.79
N PRO A 394 5.15 -36.89 6.27
CA PRO A 394 6.08 -35.75 6.42
C PRO A 394 7.15 -35.54 5.29
N ASP A 395 8.17 -34.75 5.64
CA ASP A 395 9.49 -34.45 5.02
C ASP A 395 9.53 -33.10 4.29
N GLU A 396 10.00 -32.00 4.90
CA GLU A 396 11.33 -31.67 5.49
C GLU A 396 12.49 -31.68 4.47
N ASP A 397 13.13 -30.50 4.36
CA ASP A 397 14.56 -30.20 4.19
C ASP A 397 14.65 -28.82 3.47
N GLU A 398 14.85 -27.72 4.19
CA GLU A 398 16.09 -27.24 4.84
C GLU A 398 17.07 -26.55 3.87
N ASP A 399 17.79 -25.60 4.49
CA ASP A 399 18.95 -24.83 4.05
C ASP A 399 18.71 -23.49 3.30
N GLU A 400 19.35 -22.37 3.65
CA GLU A 400 20.12 -21.89 4.81
C GLU A 400 20.56 -20.44 4.44
N ASP A 401 20.84 -19.59 5.44
CA ASP A 401 21.68 -18.36 5.43
C ASP A 401 21.26 -17.15 4.55
N GLU A 402 21.26 -15.87 4.98
CA GLU A 402 22.11 -15.11 5.92
C GLU A 402 21.29 -14.02 6.66
#